data_AF-A0A957I0Q7-F1
#
_entry.id   AF-A0A957I0Q7-F1
#
_cell.length_a   1.000
_cell.length_b   1.000
_cell.length_c   1.000
_cell.angle_alpha   90.00
_cell.angle_beta   90.00
_cell.angle_gamma   90.00
#
_symmetry.space_group_name_H-M   'P 1'
#
loop_
_entity.id
_entity.type
_entity.pdbx_description
1 polymer ?
#
loop_
_entity_poly.entity_id
_entity_poly.type
_entity_poly.pdbx_seq_one_letter_code
_entity_poly.pdbx_strand_id
1 'polypeptide(L)'
;MAGEEVFMDVPAVENMARQFENIGNVLEGVSAALEALMTVLKMTAFIGLVGGLAVERYLSQLKPVIDRLAEQCVEIGGDLSASARAYQNGDAMGSTRFH
;
A
#
# COMPACT_ATOMS: atom_id res chain seq x y z
N MET A 1 27.05 12.15 -27.97
CA MET A 1 26.19 12.90 -27.04
C MET A 1 26.43 12.27 -25.68
N ALA A 2 27.01 13.01 -24.73
CA ALA A 2 27.15 12.53 -23.36
C ALA A 2 25.73 12.44 -22.80
N GLY A 3 25.19 11.22 -22.73
CA GLY A 3 23.89 10.99 -22.11
C GLY A 3 24.00 11.39 -20.66
N GLU A 4 23.06 12.20 -20.19
CA GLU A 4 22.90 12.49 -18.77
C GLU A 4 22.66 11.15 -18.06
N GLU A 5 23.68 10.62 -17.39
CA GLU A 5 23.55 9.38 -16.62
C GLU A 5 22.62 9.67 -15.44
N VAL A 6 21.38 9.20 -15.53
CA VAL A 6 20.39 9.34 -14.46
C VAL A 6 20.71 8.28 -13.41
N PHE A 7 21.30 8.72 -12.30
CA PHE A 7 21.56 7.86 -11.15
C PHE A 7 20.34 7.81 -10.22
N MET A 8 20.02 6.62 -9.73
CA MET A 8 18.98 6.44 -8.72
C MET A 8 19.56 6.73 -7.34
N ASP A 9 18.92 7.62 -6.58
CA ASP A 9 19.18 7.77 -5.15
C ASP A 9 18.54 6.59 -4.41
N VAL A 10 19.30 5.50 -4.27
CA VAL A 10 18.83 4.27 -3.67
C VAL A 10 18.29 4.45 -2.24
N PRO A 11 18.98 5.11 -1.30
CA PRO A 11 18.43 5.30 0.04
C PRO A 11 17.14 6.15 0.04
N ALA A 12 17.01 7.13 -0.86
CA ALA A 12 15.75 7.86 -1.00
C ALA A 12 14.61 6.95 -1.50
N VAL A 13 14.86 6.12 -2.52
CA VAL A 13 13.87 5.17 -3.07
C VAL A 13 13.49 4.09 -2.06
N GLU A 14 14.44 3.56 -1.29
CA GLU A 14 14.14 2.63 -0.19
C GLU A 14 13.30 3.28 0.91
N ASN A 15 13.55 4.55 1.23
CA ASN A 15 12.73 5.28 2.20
C ASN A 15 11.30 5.50 1.68
N MET A 16 11.14 5.79 0.38
CA MET A 16 9.82 5.88 -0.25
C MET A 16 9.10 4.53 -0.21
N ALA A 17 9.79 3.43 -0.52
CA ALA A 17 9.25 2.08 -0.44
C ALA A 17 8.64 1.78 0.94
N ARG A 18 9.40 2.08 2.01
CA ARG A 18 8.93 1.90 3.40
C ARG A 18 7.73 2.78 3.74
N GLN A 19 7.68 4.00 3.23
CA GLN A 19 6.54 4.90 3.47
C GLN A 19 5.26 4.35 2.83
N PHE A 20 5.35 3.87 1.59
CA PHE A 20 4.22 3.25 0.90
C PHE A 20 3.75 1.97 1.62
N GLU A 21 4.68 1.11 2.06
CA GLU A 21 4.35 -0.07 2.86
C GLU A 21 3.65 0.30 4.18
N ASN A 22 4.16 1.30 4.90
CA ASN A 22 3.53 1.78 6.14
C ASN A 22 2.13 2.34 5.92
N ILE A 23 1.90 3.10 4.83
CA ILE A 23 0.58 3.62 4.48
C ILE A 23 -0.37 2.46 4.15
N GLY A 24 0.08 1.49 3.37
CA GLY A 24 -0.68 0.29 3.05
C GLY A 24 -1.14 -0.46 4.29
N ASN A 25 -0.22 -0.72 5.22
CA ASN A 25 -0.51 -1.40 6.49
C ASN A 25 -1.50 -0.63 7.37
N VAL A 26 -1.41 0.71 7.39
CA VAL A 26 -2.39 1.54 8.12
C VAL A 26 -3.77 1.43 7.48
N LEU A 27 -3.86 1.48 6.16
CA LEU A 27 -5.13 1.36 5.43
C LEU A 27 -5.74 -0.03 5.60
N GLU A 28 -4.94 -1.08 5.65
CA GLU A 28 -5.39 -2.45 5.95
C GLU A 28 -5.98 -2.53 7.37
N GLY A 29 -5.32 -1.91 8.36
CA GLY A 29 -5.86 -1.79 9.71
C GLY A 29 -7.20 -1.04 9.79
N VAL A 30 -7.36 0.04 9.01
CA VAL A 30 -8.64 0.76 8.88
C VAL A 30 -9.69 -0.14 8.25
N SER A 31 -9.33 -0.90 7.22
CA SER A 31 -10.25 -1.84 6.56
C SER A 31 -10.76 -2.93 7.51
N ALA A 32 -9.87 -3.52 8.28
CA ALA A 32 -10.23 -4.52 9.30
C ALA A 32 -11.17 -3.92 10.36
N ALA A 33 -10.95 -2.68 10.79
CA ALA A 33 -11.84 -1.98 11.71
C ALA A 33 -13.24 -1.74 11.09
N LEU A 34 -13.31 -1.34 9.81
CA LEU A 34 -14.58 -1.18 9.10
C LEU A 34 -15.35 -2.50 9.00
N GLU A 35 -14.66 -3.61 8.77
CA GLU A 35 -15.27 -4.95 8.73
C GLU A 35 -15.84 -5.37 10.08
N ALA A 36 -15.11 -5.12 11.18
CA ALA A 36 -15.60 -5.36 12.52
C ALA A 36 -16.86 -4.52 12.83
N LEU A 37 -16.84 -3.23 12.46
CA LEU A 37 -17.99 -2.34 12.63
C LEU A 37 -19.19 -2.81 11.83
N MET A 38 -19.02 -3.17 10.55
CA MET A 38 -20.09 -3.73 9.72
C MET A 38 -20.67 -5.01 10.33
N THR A 39 -19.84 -5.86 10.92
CA THR A 39 -20.30 -7.09 11.58
C THR A 39 -21.17 -6.78 12.79
N VAL A 40 -20.76 -5.83 13.64
CA VAL A 40 -21.55 -5.36 14.79
C VAL A 40 -22.85 -4.70 14.33
N LEU A 41 -22.80 -3.87 13.29
CA LEU A 41 -23.97 -3.22 12.69
C LEU A 41 -24.97 -4.24 12.13
N LYS A 42 -24.50 -5.29 11.46
CA LYS A 42 -25.36 -6.39 10.99
C LYS A 42 -26.01 -7.15 12.14
N MET A 43 -25.29 -7.39 13.23
CA MET A 43 -25.85 -8.04 14.44
C MET A 43 -26.87 -7.14 15.16
N THR A 44 -26.63 -5.84 15.22
CA THR A 44 -27.50 -4.86 15.93
C THR A 44 -28.68 -4.37 15.08
N ALA A 45 -28.62 -4.47 13.75
CA ALA A 45 -29.72 -4.11 12.85
C ALA A 45 -31.01 -4.89 13.11
N PHE A 46 -30.93 -6.07 13.74
CA PHE A 46 -32.09 -6.83 14.22
C PHE A 46 -32.87 -6.13 15.35
N ILE A 47 -32.27 -5.16 16.07
CA ILE A 47 -32.82 -4.53 17.28
C ILE A 47 -33.33 -3.09 17.02
N GLY A 48 -32.99 -2.46 15.89
CA GLY A 48 -33.43 -1.09 15.56
C GLY A 48 -33.24 -0.72 14.09
N LEU A 49 -34.32 -0.81 13.32
CA LEU A 49 -34.32 -1.15 11.88
C LEU A 49 -33.89 -0.06 10.87
N VAL A 50 -33.47 1.15 11.26
CA VAL A 50 -33.28 2.24 10.26
C VAL A 50 -31.89 2.89 10.29
N GLY A 51 -31.31 3.15 11.46
CA GLY A 51 -29.99 3.78 11.56
C GLY A 51 -28.84 2.85 11.17
N GLY A 52 -28.88 1.59 11.61
CA GLY A 52 -27.80 0.62 11.38
C GLY A 52 -27.64 0.20 9.91
N LEU A 53 -28.76 0.10 9.17
CA LEU A 53 -28.75 -0.29 7.77
C LEU A 53 -28.13 0.78 6.85
N ALA A 54 -28.37 2.07 7.15
CA ALA A 54 -27.78 3.17 6.38
C ALA A 54 -26.25 3.23 6.55
N VAL A 55 -25.78 3.04 7.78
CA VAL A 55 -24.34 3.02 8.08
C VAL A 55 -23.69 1.79 7.46
N GLU A 56 -24.29 0.60 7.59
CA GLU A 56 -23.77 -0.62 6.95
C GLU A 56 -23.64 -0.48 5.43
N ARG A 57 -24.64 0.11 4.77
CA ARG A 57 -24.62 0.37 3.33
C ARG A 57 -23.56 1.39 2.90
N TYR A 58 -23.25 2.37 3.75
CA TYR A 58 -22.18 3.33 3.50
C TYR A 58 -20.80 2.69 3.70
N LEU A 59 -20.59 1.98 4.81
CA LEU A 59 -19.31 1.32 5.12
C LEU A 59 -18.98 0.22 4.08
N SER A 60 -19.99 -0.51 3.60
CA SER A 60 -19.80 -1.54 2.56
C SER A 60 -19.40 -0.98 1.19
N GLN A 61 -19.74 0.28 0.89
CA GLN A 61 -19.27 0.97 -0.31
C GLN A 61 -17.84 1.52 -0.13
N LEU A 62 -17.48 1.94 1.08
CA LEU A 62 -16.18 2.54 1.38
C LEU A 62 -15.06 1.50 1.51
N LYS A 63 -15.34 0.35 2.14
CA LYS A 63 -14.36 -0.73 2.37
C LYS A 63 -13.57 -1.12 1.11
N PRO A 64 -14.19 -1.44 -0.05
CA PRO A 64 -13.44 -1.85 -1.24
C PRO A 64 -12.54 -0.76 -1.81
N VAL A 65 -12.81 0.52 -1.54
CA VAL A 65 -11.94 1.62 -1.95
C VAL A 65 -10.68 1.63 -1.08
N ILE A 66 -10.84 1.47 0.23
CA ILE A 66 -9.72 1.41 1.18
C ILE A 66 -8.87 0.16 0.94
N ASP A 67 -9.50 -0.99 0.67
CA ASP A 67 -8.80 -2.24 0.32
C ASP A 67 -7.89 -2.04 -0.89
N ARG A 68 -8.41 -1.45 -1.97
CA ARG A 68 -7.62 -1.18 -3.18
C ARG A 68 -6.47 -0.22 -2.94
N LEU A 69 -6.69 0.82 -2.14
CA LEU A 69 -5.63 1.78 -1.81
C LEU A 69 -4.55 1.13 -0.93
N ALA A 70 -4.93 0.28 0.01
CA ALA A 70 -3.99 -0.48 0.83
C ALA A 70 -3.12 -1.38 -0.04
N GLU A 71 -3.74 -2.18 -0.91
CA GLU A 71 -3.07 -3.10 -1.83
C GLU A 71 -2.09 -2.35 -2.75
N GLN A 72 -2.53 -1.26 -3.38
CA GLN A 72 -1.68 -0.44 -4.25
C GLN A 72 -0.50 0.17 -3.50
N CYS A 73 -0.68 0.61 -2.26
CA CYS A 73 0.42 1.16 -1.46
C CYS A 73 1.46 0.07 -1.14
N VAL A 74 1.02 -1.13 -0.78
CA VAL A 74 1.94 -2.26 -0.54
C VAL A 74 2.67 -2.65 -1.83
N GLU A 75 1.96 -2.73 -2.95
CA GLU A 75 2.52 -3.05 -4.27
C GLU A 75 3.58 -2.04 -4.69
N ILE A 76 3.28 -0.74 -4.62
CA ILE A 76 4.23 0.34 -4.92
C ILE A 76 5.46 0.25 -4.01
N GLY A 77 5.27 -0.02 -2.71
CA GLY A 77 6.38 -0.24 -1.78
C GLY A 77 7.28 -1.40 -2.22
N GLY A 78 6.67 -2.52 -2.60
CA GLY A 78 7.37 -3.70 -3.13
C GLY A 78 8.15 -3.39 -4.42
N ASP A 79 7.52 -2.71 -5.37
CA ASP A 79 8.12 -2.35 -6.66
C ASP A 79 9.29 -1.39 -6.52
N LEU A 80 9.17 -0.39 -5.64
CA LEU A 80 10.27 0.54 -5.35
C LEU A 80 11.46 -0.18 -4.71
N SER A 81 11.20 -1.08 -3.75
CA SER A 81 12.23 -1.90 -3.12
C SER A 81 12.91 -2.86 -4.12
N ALA A 82 12.13 -3.49 -5.00
CA ALA A 82 12.64 -4.35 -6.06
C ALA A 82 13.50 -3.56 -7.05
N SER A 83 13.06 -2.35 -7.42
CA SER A 83 13.79 -1.45 -8.33
C SER A 83 15.11 -0.98 -7.74
N ALA A 84 15.12 -0.59 -6.46
CA ALA A 84 16.33 -0.21 -5.73
C ALA A 84 17.37 -1.36 -5.71
N ARG A 85 16.92 -2.59 -5.40
CA ARG A 85 17.80 -3.77 -5.41
C ARG A 85 18.30 -4.13 -6.81
N ALA A 86 17.42 -4.05 -7.81
CA ALA A 86 17.81 -4.31 -9.20
C ALA A 86 18.86 -3.31 -9.68
N TYR A 87 18.72 -2.03 -9.31
CA TYR A 87 19.69 -1.00 -9.60
C TYR A 87 21.05 -1.27 -8.93
N GLN A 88 21.08 -1.55 -7.62
CA GLN A 88 22.31 -1.89 -6.90
C GLN A 88 23.01 -3.13 -7.46
N ASN A 89 22.24 -4.19 -7.76
CA ASN A 89 22.79 -5.43 -8.31
C ASN A 89 23.28 -5.26 -9.75
N GLY A 90 22.58 -4.47 -10.56
CA GLY A 90 22.98 -4.13 -11.93
C GLY A 90 24.27 -3.31 -11.96
N ASP A 91 24.41 -2.38 -11.01
CA ASP A 91 25.66 -1.64 -10.79
C ASP A 91 26.79 -2.56 -10.32
N ALA A 92 26.52 -3.49 -9.39
CA ALA A 92 27.51 -4.49 -8.95
C ALA A 92 27.99 -5.43 -10.09
N MET A 93 27.08 -5.84 -10.99
CA MET A 93 27.44 -6.62 -12.19
C MET A 93 28.20 -5.78 -13.23
N GLY A 94 27.93 -4.47 -13.32
CA GLY A 94 28.67 -3.53 -14.16
C GLY A 94 30.07 -3.20 -13.62
N SER A 95 30.20 -3.07 -12.30
CA SER A 95 31.43 -2.70 -11.59
C SER A 95 32.52 -3.78 -11.65
N THR A 96 32.15 -5.07 -11.73
CA THR A 96 33.11 -6.18 -11.82
C THR A 96 33.78 -6.34 -13.19
N ARG A 97 33.35 -5.58 -14.21
CA ARG A 97 33.95 -5.59 -15.56
C ARG A 97 35.14 -4.64 -15.73
N PHE A 98 35.53 -3.91 -14.69
CA PHE A 98 36.74 -3.10 -14.67
C PHE A 98 37.75 -3.66 -13.65
N HIS A 99 38.48 -4.69 -14.07
CA HIS A 99 39.77 -5.08 -13.51
C HIS A 99 40.81 -5.08 -14.63
#